data_AF-A0A7C7DUP3-F1
#
_entry.id   AF-A0A7C7DUP3-F1
#
_cell.length_a   1.000
_cell.length_b   1.000
_cell.length_c   1.000
_cell.angle_alpha   90.00
_cell.angle_beta   90.00
_cell.angle_gamma   90.00
#
_symmetry.space_group_name_H-M   'P 1'
#
loop_
_entity.id
_entity.type
_entity.pdbx_description
1 polymer ?
#
loop_
_entity_poly.entity_id
_entity_poly.type
_entity_poly.pdbx_seq_one_letter_code
_entity_poly.pdbx_strand_id
1 'polypeptide(L)'
;MKQAQGVSSRTLKDYQEHITRFFTRHPDAYNPDNLRQRVLAYMAENIAPATFNLRREYLKAFFNWCVREGIFPENPMTDIPKKKDPGKIRHPRELKGRPEQ
;
A
#
# COMPACT_ATOMS: atom_id res chain seq x y z
N MET A 1 -3.43 -2.60 24.61
CA MET A 1 -2.84 -3.46 23.55
C MET A 1 -3.80 -3.47 22.35
N LYS A 2 -3.31 -3.19 21.13
CA LYS A 2 -4.15 -2.95 19.94
C LYS A 2 -4.83 -4.23 19.42
N GLN A 3 -5.86 -4.71 20.12
CA GLN A 3 -7.01 -5.38 19.49
C GLN A 3 -7.97 -4.36 18.83
N ALA A 4 -7.61 -3.08 18.81
CA ALA A 4 -8.54 -1.95 18.72
C ALA A 4 -8.68 -1.26 17.35
N GLN A 5 -8.24 -1.84 16.23
CA GLN A 5 -8.34 -1.16 14.91
C GLN A 5 -9.07 -1.92 13.80
N GLY A 6 -9.79 -3.01 14.10
CA GLY A 6 -10.76 -3.59 13.14
C GLY A 6 -10.16 -3.99 11.78
N VAL A 7 -8.86 -4.24 11.72
CA VAL A 7 -8.16 -4.62 10.50
C VAL A 7 -8.32 -6.12 10.34
N SER A 8 -9.04 -6.57 9.30
CA SER A 8 -9.20 -7.99 8.97
C SER A 8 -7.83 -8.70 8.94
N SER A 9 -7.76 -9.95 9.40
CA SER A 9 -6.53 -10.76 9.37
C SER A 9 -5.89 -10.79 7.97
N ARG A 10 -6.72 -10.70 6.91
CA ARG A 10 -6.28 -10.57 5.53
C ARG A 10 -5.50 -9.29 5.29
N THR A 11 -6.04 -8.16 5.72
CA THR A 11 -5.42 -6.85 5.60
C THR A 11 -4.09 -6.79 6.35
N LEU A 12 -3.98 -7.38 7.56
CA LEU A 12 -2.71 -7.43 8.30
C LEU A 12 -1.63 -8.21 7.53
N LYS A 13 -2.00 -9.32 6.88
CA LYS A 13 -1.09 -10.09 6.02
C LYS A 13 -0.62 -9.27 4.82
N ASP A 14 -1.53 -8.55 4.16
CA ASP A 14 -1.19 -7.68 3.02
C ASP A 14 -0.23 -6.56 3.46
N TYR A 15 -0.47 -5.93 4.62
CA TYR A 15 0.47 -4.97 5.22
C TYR A 15 1.85 -5.59 5.42
N GLN A 16 1.92 -6.76 6.06
CA GLN A 16 3.18 -7.44 6.33
C GLN A 16 3.91 -7.78 5.03
N GLU A 17 3.23 -8.31 4.02
CA GLU A 17 3.84 -8.67 2.74
C GLU A 17 4.43 -7.44 2.04
N HIS A 18 3.66 -6.35 1.93
CA HIS A 18 4.10 -5.15 1.22
C HIS A 18 5.25 -4.43 1.93
N ILE A 19 5.20 -4.36 3.26
CA ILE A 19 6.27 -3.75 4.07
C ILE A 19 7.52 -4.63 4.01
N THR A 20 7.39 -5.95 4.18
CA THR A 20 8.50 -6.90 4.12
C THR A 20 9.18 -6.81 2.75
N ARG A 21 8.41 -6.85 1.67
CA ARG A 21 8.96 -6.73 0.30
C ARG A 21 9.76 -5.45 0.10
N PHE A 22 9.32 -4.33 0.68
CA PHE A 22 10.06 -3.07 0.61
C PHE A 22 11.42 -3.19 1.32
N PHE A 23 11.44 -3.62 2.58
CA PHE A 23 12.68 -3.74 3.36
C PHE A 23 13.61 -4.86 2.86
N THR A 24 13.08 -5.92 2.26
CA THR A 24 13.91 -6.95 1.60
C THR A 24 14.66 -6.39 0.39
N ARG A 25 14.05 -5.46 -0.36
CA ARG A 25 14.68 -4.83 -1.53
C ARG A 25 15.59 -3.66 -1.15
N HIS A 26 15.28 -2.97 -0.06
CA HIS A 26 16.01 -1.82 0.44
C HIS A 26 16.31 -2.00 1.94
N PRO A 27 17.24 -2.91 2.30
CA PRO A 27 17.56 -3.20 3.69
C PRO A 27 18.18 -2.00 4.42
N ASP A 28 18.72 -1.02 3.69
CA ASP A 28 19.28 0.21 4.23
C ASP A 28 18.24 1.32 4.47
N ALA A 29 16.96 1.07 4.13
CA ALA A 29 15.86 2.02 4.34
C ALA A 29 15.46 2.19 5.82
N TYR A 30 16.08 1.44 6.75
CA TYR A 30 15.95 1.71 8.18
C TYR A 30 16.69 2.99 8.61
N ASN A 31 17.72 3.40 7.85
CA ASN A 31 18.39 4.67 8.10
C ASN A 31 17.52 5.82 7.54
N PRO A 32 17.09 6.79 8.37
CA PRO A 32 16.37 7.97 7.91
C PRO A 32 17.04 8.70 6.74
N ASP A 33 18.37 8.76 6.69
CA ASP A 33 19.13 9.43 5.62
C ASP A 33 18.86 8.79 4.24
N ASN A 34 18.71 7.47 4.21
CA ASN A 34 18.50 6.72 2.95
C ASN A 34 17.02 6.50 2.65
N LEU A 35 16.15 6.61 3.66
CA LEU A 35 14.74 6.23 3.58
C LEU A 35 14.02 6.88 2.40
N ARG A 36 14.13 8.20 2.25
CA ARG A 36 13.45 8.95 1.18
C ARG A 36 13.88 8.47 -0.20
N GLN A 37 15.19 8.30 -0.41
CA GLN A 37 15.73 7.83 -1.69
C GLN A 37 15.24 6.41 -2.01
N ARG A 38 15.23 5.50 -1.02
CA ARG A 38 14.77 4.13 -1.20
C ARG A 38 13.27 4.02 -1.47
N VAL A 39 12.46 4.84 -0.79
CA VAL A 39 11.02 4.93 -1.06
C VAL A 39 10.75 5.40 -2.49
N LEU A 40 11.45 6.44 -2.96
CA LEU A 40 11.32 6.93 -4.33
C LEU A 40 11.75 5.89 -5.36
N ALA A 41 12.88 5.21 -5.13
CA ALA A 41 13.35 4.13 -6.00
C ALA A 41 12.32 2.99 -6.11
N TYR A 42 11.74 2.57 -4.98
CA TYR A 42 10.72 1.52 -4.94
C TYR A 42 9.41 1.93 -5.64
N MET A 43 9.03 3.21 -5.55
CA MET A 43 7.84 3.76 -6.21
C MET A 43 8.06 4.01 -7.70
N ALA A 44 9.31 4.22 -8.13
CA ALA A 44 9.68 4.42 -9.53
C ALA A 44 9.65 3.12 -10.37
N GLU A 45 9.51 1.94 -9.73
CA GLU A 45 9.43 0.67 -10.45
C GLU A 45 8.31 0.65 -11.49
N ASN A 46 8.57 -0.02 -12.63
CA ASN A 46 7.58 -0.19 -13.69
C ASN A 46 6.56 -1.27 -13.30
N ILE A 47 5.45 -0.82 -12.70
CA ILE A 47 4.35 -1.68 -12.23
C ILE A 47 3.00 -1.09 -12.64
N ALA A 48 1.99 -1.96 -12.70
CA ALA A 48 0.61 -1.55 -13.00
C ALA A 48 0.09 -0.46 -12.02
N PRO A 49 -0.74 0.50 -12.49
CA PRO A 49 -1.29 1.57 -11.65
C PRO A 49 -2.01 1.07 -10.39
N ALA A 50 -2.81 0.00 -10.51
CA ALA A 50 -3.46 -0.64 -9.37
C ALA A 50 -2.45 -1.11 -8.30
N THR A 51 -1.38 -1.80 -8.71
CA THR A 51 -0.32 -2.28 -7.80
C THR A 51 0.44 -1.12 -7.17
N PHE A 52 0.73 -0.07 -7.95
CA PHE A 52 1.36 1.14 -7.43
C PHE A 52 0.51 1.80 -6.34
N ASN A 53 -0.79 1.95 -6.59
CA ASN A 53 -1.71 2.57 -5.64
C ASN A 53 -1.83 1.76 -4.35
N LEU A 54 -1.87 0.41 -4.44
CA LEU A 54 -1.84 -0.47 -3.27
C LEU A 54 -0.54 -0.29 -2.47
N ARG A 55 0.62 -0.42 -3.10
CA ARG A 55 1.93 -0.22 -2.44
C ARG A 55 1.98 1.14 -1.73
N ARG A 56 1.54 2.19 -2.41
CA ARG A 56 1.49 3.55 -1.88
C ARG A 56 0.61 3.64 -0.64
N GLU A 57 -0.58 3.05 -0.65
CA GLU A 57 -1.51 3.09 0.46
C GLU A 57 -0.94 2.39 1.71
N TYR A 58 -0.40 1.18 1.54
CA TYR A 58 0.21 0.43 2.64
C TYR A 58 1.45 1.12 3.22
N LEU A 59 2.37 1.59 2.37
CA LEU A 59 3.57 2.29 2.84
C LEU A 59 3.22 3.64 3.49
N LYS A 60 2.29 4.40 2.93
CA LYS A 60 1.86 5.67 3.54
C LYS A 60 1.26 5.44 4.93
N ALA A 61 0.41 4.43 5.09
CA ALA A 61 -0.18 4.09 6.38
C ALA A 61 0.88 3.61 7.40
N PHE A 62 1.85 2.80 6.97
CA PHE A 62 2.97 2.36 7.81
C PHE A 62 3.81 3.54 8.30
N PHE A 63 4.31 4.39 7.40
CA PHE A 63 5.15 5.53 7.80
C PHE A 63 4.38 6.59 8.60
N ASN A 64 3.08 6.77 8.35
CA ASN A 64 2.23 7.59 9.22
C ASN A 64 2.15 7.04 10.65
N TRP A 65 2.12 5.72 10.82
CA TRP A 65 2.22 5.12 12.14
C TRP A 65 3.60 5.37 12.75
N CYS A 66 4.70 5.14 12.01
CA CYS A 66 6.05 5.39 12.51
C CYS A 66 6.29 6.84 12.96
N VAL A 67 5.78 7.83 12.20
CA VAL A 67 5.88 9.25 12.57
C VAL A 67 5.09 9.54 13.86
N ARG A 68 3.89 8.96 14.02
CA ARG A 68 3.09 9.13 15.24
C ARG A 68 3.76 8.54 16.48
N GLU A 69 4.51 7.46 16.33
CA GLU A 69 5.26 6.84 17.43
C GLU A 69 6.64 7.51 17.64
N GLY A 70 7.00 8.51 16.83
CA GLY A 70 8.28 9.22 16.92
C GLY A 70 9.49 8.46 16.38
N ILE A 71 9.28 7.41 15.58
CA ILE A 71 10.35 6.59 14.98
C ILE A 71 11.04 7.33 13.83
N PHE A 72 10.25 8.04 13.01
CA PHE A 72 10.74 8.87 11.91
C PHE A 72 10.25 10.31 12.08
N PRO A 73 11.05 11.31 11.67
CA PRO A 73 10.68 12.71 11.79
C PRO A 73 9.54 13.10 10.83
N GLU A 74 9.48 12.49 9.64
CA GLU A 74 8.50 12.79 8.61
C GLU A 74 8.12 11.54 7.80
N ASN A 75 6.97 11.60 7.11
CA ASN A 75 6.53 10.52 6.24
C ASN A 75 7.06 10.72 4.82
N PRO A 76 7.94 9.85 4.29
CA PRO A 76 8.51 9.97 2.94
C PRO A 76 7.49 9.76 1.81
N MET A 77 6.29 9.28 2.12
CA MET A 77 5.20 9.02 1.17
C MET A 77 4.24 10.21 0.99
N THR A 78 4.46 11.33 1.69
CA THR A 78 3.51 12.46 1.74
C THR A 78 3.30 13.09 0.37
N ASP A 79 4.38 13.31 -0.37
CA ASP A 79 4.38 14.03 -1.67
C ASP A 79 4.14 13.13 -2.88
N ILE A 80 4.00 11.81 -2.69
CA ILE A 80 3.84 10.87 -3.80
C ILE A 80 2.35 10.83 -4.19
N PRO A 81 1.94 11.20 -5.41
CA PRO A 81 0.55 11.13 -5.85
C PRO A 81 0.13 9.69 -6.20
N LYS A 82 -1.18 9.42 -6.26
CA LYS A 82 -1.71 8.16 -6.81
C LYS A 82 -1.56 8.15 -8.34
N LYS A 83 -1.31 6.99 -8.95
CA LYS A 83 -1.37 6.84 -10.42
C LYS A 83 -2.82 6.68 -10.86
N LYS A 84 -3.21 7.33 -11.95
CA LYS A 84 -4.56 7.19 -12.52
C LYS A 84 -4.72 5.76 -13.03
N ASP A 85 -5.66 5.02 -12.44
CA ASP A 85 -6.06 3.70 -12.93
C ASP A 85 -7.22 3.91 -13.92
N PRO A 86 -7.14 3.44 -15.17
CA PRO A 86 -8.21 3.61 -16.14
C PRO A 86 -9.52 2.87 -15.78
N GLY A 87 -9.53 2.12 -14.66
CA GLY A 87 -10.72 1.45 -14.16
C GLY A 87 -11.02 0.19 -14.96
N LYS A 88 -11.01 -0.97 -14.30
CA LYS A 88 -11.59 -2.17 -14.88
C LYS A 88 -13.11 -2.05 -14.82
N ILE A 89 -13.78 -1.89 -15.96
CA ILE A 89 -15.25 -2.00 -16.06
C ILE A 89 -15.63 -3.36 -15.47
N ARG A 90 -16.25 -3.37 -14.29
CA ARG A 90 -16.86 -4.58 -13.74
C ARG A 90 -18.21 -4.71 -14.42
N HIS A 91 -18.33 -5.57 -15.43
CA HIS A 91 -19.63 -5.94 -15.97
C HIS A 91 -20.51 -6.42 -14.79
N PRO A 92 -21.72 -5.84 -14.61
CA PRO A 92 -22.68 -6.41 -13.68
C PRO A 92 -22.92 -7.86 -14.07
N ARG A 93 -22.87 -8.78 -13.09
CA ARG A 93 -23.30 -10.17 -13.28
C ARG A 93 -24.73 -10.11 -13.80
N GLU A 94 -24.92 -10.53 -15.05
CA GLU A 94 -26.25 -10.69 -15.64
C GLU A 94 -27.04 -11.67 -14.77
N LEU A 95 -28.09 -11.16 -14.12
CA LEU A 95 -29.08 -11.99 -13.44
C LEU A 95 -29.81 -12.79 -14.52
N LYS A 96 -29.39 -14.05 -14.71
CA LYS A 96 -30.07 -15.01 -15.58
C LYS A 96 -31.51 -15.15 -15.10
N GLY A 97 -32.44 -14.53 -15.81
CA GLY A 97 -33.87 -14.72 -15.60
C GLY A 97 -34.22 -16.20 -15.69
N ARG A 98 -34.97 -16.71 -14.71
CA ARG A 98 -35.69 -17.98 -14.85
C ARG A 98 -36.79 -17.78 -15.90
N PRO A 99 -36.95 -18.67 -16.89
CA PRO A 99 -38.21 -18.75 -17.59
C PRO A 99 -39.21 -19.47 -16.68
N GLU A 100 -40.36 -18.85 -16.43
CA GLU A 100 -41.55 -19.57 -15.97
C GLU A 100 -42.24 -20.18 -17.20
N GLN A 101 -42.36 -21.51 -17.20
CA GLN A 101 -43.44 -22.25 -17.85
C GLN A 101 -43.84 -23.40 -16.94
#